data_AF-A0A938HB04-F1
#
_entry.id   AF-A0A938HB04-F1
#
_cell.length_a   1.000
_cell.length_b   1.000
_cell.length_c   1.000
_cell.angle_alpha   90.00
_cell.angle_beta   90.00
_cell.angle_gamma   90.00
#
_symmetry.space_group_name_H-M   'P 1'
#
loop_
_entity.id
_entity.type
_entity.pdbx_description
1 polymer ?
#
loop_
_entity_poly.entity_id
_entity_poly.type
_entity_poly.pdbx_seq_one_letter_code
_entity_poly.pdbx_strand_id
1 'polypeptide(L)'
;TGTAQNPHGKDHAVFVCFAPRENPRIAVAVLVENAGFGGVWAAPVASLMIEKYLKGSTKRRDLEERLLKSRILPLGSDTVPTPLL
;
A
#
# COMPACT_ATOMS: atom_id res chain seq x y z
N THR A 1 9.54 -5.78 -6.55
CA THR A 1 8.07 -5.68 -6.46
C THR A 1 7.47 -7.01 -6.88
N GLY A 2 6.24 -7.30 -6.45
CA GLY A 2 5.55 -8.54 -6.81
C GLY A 2 4.08 -8.28 -7.17
N THR A 3 3.53 -9.22 -7.92
CA THR A 3 2.09 -9.33 -8.18
C THR A 3 1.71 -10.76 -7.80
N ALA A 4 0.74 -10.91 -6.90
CA ALA A 4 0.28 -12.22 -6.46
C ALA A 4 -1.00 -12.56 -7.22
N GLN A 5 -0.98 -13.69 -7.95
CA GLN A 5 -2.09 -14.08 -8.80
C GLN A 5 -3.38 -14.31 -8.02
N ASN A 6 -4.49 -13.80 -8.55
CA ASN A 6 -5.82 -14.04 -8.02
C ASN A 6 -6.71 -14.69 -9.10
N PRO A 7 -7.04 -15.98 -9.00
CA PRO A 7 -7.89 -16.65 -10.00
C PRO A 7 -9.35 -16.16 -10.00
N HIS A 8 -9.78 -15.40 -8.99
CA HIS A 8 -11.15 -14.93 -8.82
C HIS A 8 -11.31 -13.41 -8.98
N GLY A 9 -10.28 -12.70 -9.46
CA GLY A 9 -10.33 -11.24 -9.56
C GLY A 9 -9.07 -10.63 -10.14
N LYS A 10 -8.84 -9.33 -9.88
CA LYS A 10 -7.55 -8.70 -10.18
C LYS A 10 -6.48 -9.28 -9.25
N ASP A 11 -5.28 -9.45 -9.77
CA ASP A 11 -4.13 -9.85 -8.96
C ASP A 11 -3.90 -8.88 -7.79
N HIS A 12 -3.27 -9.35 -6.71
CA HIS A 12 -2.91 -8.50 -5.59
C HIS A 12 -1.56 -7.82 -5.83
N ALA A 13 -1.44 -6.56 -5.43
CA ALA A 13 -0.19 -5.82 -5.51
C ALA A 13 0.64 -6.09 -4.24
N VAL A 14 1.88 -6.58 -4.40
CA VAL A 14 2.75 -6.94 -3.28
C VAL A 14 4.08 -6.19 -3.35
N PHE A 15 4.55 -5.73 -2.20
CA PHE A 15 5.90 -5.18 -2.06
C PHE A 15 6.46 -5.44 -0.68
N VAL A 16 7.69 -5.95 -0.63
CA VAL A 16 8.46 -6.10 0.62
C VAL A 16 9.77 -5.37 0.44
N CYS A 17 10.17 -4.59 1.45
CA CYS A 17 11.42 -3.83 1.42
C CYS A 17 11.90 -3.53 2.84
N PHE A 18 13.16 -3.11 2.96
CA PHE A 18 13.73 -2.56 4.18
C PHE A 18 14.53 -1.30 3.87
N ALA A 19 14.72 -0.43 4.86
CA ALA A 19 15.49 0.80 4.71
C ALA A 19 16.07 1.29 6.04
N PRO A 20 17.17 2.07 6.01
CA PRO A 20 18.12 2.29 4.90
C PRO A 20 18.81 1.00 4.40
N ARG A 21 19.51 1.06 3.26
CA ARG A 21 20.19 -0.12 2.68
C ARG A 21 21.36 -0.58 3.54
N GLU A 22 22.19 0.36 4.00
CA GLU A 22 23.45 0.07 4.67
C GLU A 22 23.27 -0.28 6.16
N ASN A 23 22.32 0.38 6.84
CA ASN A 23 21.97 0.08 8.24
C ASN A 23 20.44 0.07 8.40
N PRO A 24 19.77 -1.06 8.08
CA PRO A 24 18.32 -1.15 8.09
C PRO A 24 17.71 -0.84 9.47
N ARG A 25 16.72 0.05 9.49
CA ARG A 25 15.98 0.43 10.71
C ARG A 25 14.52 0.00 10.70
N ILE A 26 13.98 -0.28 9.50
CA ILE A 26 12.60 -0.70 9.30
C ILE A 26 12.52 -1.69 8.14
N ALA A 27 11.65 -2.70 8.27
CA ALA A 27 11.19 -3.55 7.20
C ALA A 27 9.67 -3.39 7.04
N VAL A 28 9.19 -3.32 5.80
CA VAL A 28 7.78 -3.12 5.48
C VAL A 28 7.36 -4.14 4.43
N ALA A 29 6.27 -4.84 4.71
CA ALA A 29 5.54 -5.66 3.74
C ALA A 29 4.17 -5.02 3.49
N VAL A 30 3.83 -4.78 2.22
CA VAL A 30 2.57 -4.22 1.78
C VAL A 30 1.92 -5.19 0.81
N LEU A 31 0.69 -5.55 1.13
CA LEU A 31 -0.24 -6.28 0.26
C LEU A 31 -1.44 -5.36 0.03
N VAL A 32 -1.77 -5.10 -1.23
CA VAL A 32 -2.99 -4.37 -1.60
C VAL A 32 -3.87 -5.29 -2.41
N GLU A 33 -5.05 -5.58 -1.89
CA GLU A 33 -5.94 -6.55 -2.50
C GLU A 33 -6.51 -6.05 -3.82
N ASN A 34 -6.59 -6.93 -4.83
CA ASN A 34 -7.21 -6.65 -6.12
C ASN A 34 -6.67 -5.42 -6.87
N ALA A 35 -5.43 -5.01 -6.55
CA ALA A 35 -4.82 -3.77 -7.04
C ALA A 35 -3.94 -3.97 -8.29
N GLY A 36 -3.62 -5.21 -8.64
CA GLY A 36 -2.76 -5.59 -9.77
C GLY A 36 -1.28 -5.42 -9.46
N PHE A 37 -0.68 -4.35 -9.97
CA PHE A 37 0.78 -4.22 -10.02
C PHE A 37 1.38 -3.67 -8.72
N GLY A 38 2.30 -4.44 -8.11
CA GLY A 38 3.06 -4.03 -6.91
C GLY A 38 3.77 -2.68 -7.04
N GLY A 39 4.28 -2.35 -8.23
CA GLY A 39 4.96 -1.08 -8.50
C GLY A 39 4.04 0.14 -8.53
N VAL A 40 2.74 -0.04 -8.79
CA VAL A 40 1.77 1.06 -8.92
C VAL A 40 1.13 1.42 -7.57
N TRP A 41 0.95 0.41 -6.71
CA TRP A 41 0.20 0.54 -5.45
C TRP A 41 1.06 0.23 -4.22
N ALA A 42 1.55 -1.00 -4.10
CA ALA A 42 2.22 -1.46 -2.88
C ALA A 42 3.56 -0.74 -2.63
N ALA A 43 4.37 -0.54 -3.67
CA ALA A 43 5.67 0.13 -3.54
C ALA A 43 5.55 1.62 -3.19
N PRO A 44 4.65 2.41 -3.81
CA PRO A 44 4.46 3.79 -3.40
C PRO A 44 3.95 3.94 -1.95
N VAL A 45 3.07 3.05 -1.49
CA VAL A 45 2.62 3.01 -0.08
C VAL A 45 3.79 2.76 0.86
N ALA A 46 4.57 1.70 0.62
CA ALA A 46 5.73 1.37 1.44
C ALA A 46 6.75 2.53 1.49
N SER A 47 6.95 3.18 0.35
CA SER A 47 7.85 4.31 0.20
C SER A 47 7.42 5.53 1.04
N LEU A 48 6.13 5.85 1.13
CA LEU A 48 5.64 6.92 2.02
C LEU A 48 5.77 6.53 3.50
N MET A 49 5.46 5.29 3.85
CA MET A 49 5.61 4.78 5.22
C MET A 49 7.05 4.86 5.72
N ILE A 50 7.99 4.42 4.88
CA ILE A 50 9.43 4.48 5.18
C ILE A 50 9.91 5.93 5.27
N GLU A 51 9.47 6.81 4.38
CA GLU A 51 9.83 8.23 4.42
C GLU A 51 9.38 8.86 5.74
N LYS A 52 8.11 8.64 6.11
CA LYS A 52 7.55 9.14 7.37
C LYS A 52 8.26 8.59 8.59
N TYR A 53 8.59 7.29 8.60
CA TYR A 53 9.31 6.66 9.72
C TYR A 53 10.73 7.21 9.87
N LEU A 54 11.50 7.30 8.77
CA LEU A 54 12.91 7.70 8.84
C LEU A 54 13.12 9.21 8.99
N LYS A 55 12.19 10.04 8.48
CA LYS A 55 12.33 11.51 8.40
C LYS A 55 11.28 12.29 9.19
N GLY A 56 10.28 11.62 9.78
CA GLY A 56 9.18 12.24 10.52
C GLY A 56 8.09 12.87 9.64
N SER A 57 8.27 12.95 8.31
CA SER A 57 7.31 13.57 7.38
C SER A 57 7.44 13.04 5.96
N THR A 58 6.38 13.20 5.15
CA THR A 58 6.34 12.94 3.72
C THR A 58 6.38 14.26 2.94
N LYS A 59 7.22 14.38 1.91
CA LYS A 59 7.24 15.59 1.05
C LYS A 59 6.43 15.44 -0.24
N ARG A 60 6.05 14.21 -0.60
CA ARG A 60 5.38 13.86 -1.87
C ARG A 60 3.86 13.89 -1.71
N ARG A 61 3.33 15.10 -1.58
CA ARG A 61 1.89 15.34 -1.34
C ARG A 61 1.01 14.85 -2.49
N ASP A 62 1.48 15.01 -3.72
CA ASP A 62 0.83 14.52 -4.94
C ASP A 62 0.63 13.00 -4.90
N LEU A 63 1.66 12.26 -4.49
CA LEU A 63 1.58 10.81 -4.35
C LEU A 63 0.68 10.39 -3.18
N GLU A 64 0.80 11.08 -2.05
CA GLU A 64 -0.02 10.83 -0.87
C GLU A 64 -1.51 11.07 -1.18
N GLU A 65 -1.84 12.20 -1.79
CA GLU A 65 -3.20 12.53 -2.21
C GLU A 65 -3.73 11.55 -3.26
N ARG A 66 -2.91 11.16 -4.24
CA ARG A 66 -3.28 10.13 -5.22
C ARG A 66 -3.67 8.84 -4.51
N LEU A 67 -2.83 8.37 -3.58
CA LEU A 67 -3.05 7.13 -2.85
C LEU A 67 -4.31 7.20 -1.96
N LEU A 68 -4.52 8.32 -1.26
CA LEU A 68 -5.69 8.55 -0.42
C LEU A 68 -7.00 8.64 -1.21
N LYS A 69 -6.97 9.20 -2.42
CA LYS A 69 -8.15 9.32 -3.29
C LYS A 69 -8.46 8.06 -4.09
N SER A 70 -7.52 7.13 -4.18
CA SER A 70 -7.73 5.86 -4.91
C SER A 70 -8.83 5.04 -4.27
N ARG A 71 -9.77 4.56 -5.09
CA ARG A 71 -10.69 3.47 -4.71
C ARG A 71 -10.21 2.18 -5.35
N ILE A 72 -9.70 1.27 -4.52
CA ILE A 72 -9.14 -0.02 -4.96
C ILE A 72 -10.15 -1.15 -4.78
N LEU A 73 -11.03 -1.05 -3.78
CA LEU A 73 -12.09 -2.02 -3.56
C LEU A 73 -13.27 -1.79 -4.51
N PRO A 74 -13.95 -2.87 -4.95
CA PRO A 74 -15.16 -2.75 -5.75
C PRO A 74 -16.26 -2.00 -4.99
N LEU A 75 -17.05 -1.21 -5.72
CA LEU A 75 -18.19 -0.47 -5.17
C LEU A 75 -19.16 -1.44 -4.49
N GLY A 76 -19.32 -1.32 -3.17
CA GLY A 76 -20.16 -2.20 -2.35
C GLY A 76 -19.45 -2.86 -1.15
N SER A 77 -18.14 -2.73 -1.00
CA SER A 77 -17.39 -3.20 0.18
C SER A 77 -17.47 -2.28 1.40
N ASP A 78 -18.28 -1.22 1.34
CA ASP A 78 -18.53 -0.31 2.46
C ASP A 78 -19.47 -1.00 3.48
N THR A 79 -19.12 -2.19 3.96
CA THR A 79 -19.64 -2.67 5.24
C THR A 79 -18.93 -1.87 6.32
N VAL A 80 -19.41 -0.64 6.53
CA VAL A 80 -19.23 0.03 7.83
C VAL A 80 -19.69 -0.99 8.87
N PRO A 81 -18.88 -1.37 9.87
CA PRO A 81 -19.35 -2.30 10.89
C PRO A 81 -20.60 -1.69 11.50
N THR A 82 -21.74 -2.32 11.27
CA THR A 82 -22.97 -1.98 11.99
C THR A 82 -22.61 -2.12 13.47
N PRO A 83 -22.76 -1.09 14.31
CA PRO A 83 -22.57 -1.28 15.73
C PRO A 83 -23.54 -2.38 16.14
N LEU A 84 -23.00 -3.45 16.72
CA LEU A 84 -23.82 -4.51 17.31
C LEU A 84 -24.72 -3.83 18.36
N LEU A 85 -26.03 -3.76 18.07
CA LEU A 85 -27.05 -3.58 19.10
C LEU A 85 -27.12 -4.86 19.94
#